data_AF-A0A1E7GV95-F1
#
_entry.id   AF-A0A1E7GV95-F1
#
_cell.length_a   1.000
_cell.length_b   1.000
_cell.length_c   1.000
_cell.angle_alpha   90.00
_cell.angle_beta   90.00
_cell.angle_gamma   90.00
#
_symmetry.space_group_name_H-M   'P 1'
#
loop_
_entity.id
_entity.type
_entity.pdbx_description
1 polymer ?
#
loop_
_entity_poly.entity_id
_entity_poly.type
_entity_poly.pdbx_seq_one_letter_code
_entity_poly.pdbx_strand_id
1 'polypeptide(L)'
;GYYLSTRKVGAAHSPLVCFPGQGWIISSKDRTALKIKGNEIHLLSMIVTRGQEKELVAYWFQSYDQTDPDTLSQKISLLWQKLLHEKENNAFVRVSISVGEKSLSEARDTVFEFIRSFYPVFLNYVKDNKP
;
A
#
# COMPACT_ATOMS: atom_id res chain seq x y z
N GLY A 1 -3.24 2.15 7.22
CA GLY A 1 -3.82 1.95 8.56
C GLY A 1 -2.93 0.98 9.31
N TYR A 2 -2.66 1.23 10.59
CA TYR A 2 -1.86 0.34 11.44
C TYR A 2 -2.82 -0.36 12.43
N TYR A 3 -2.85 -1.69 12.44
CA TYR A 3 -3.86 -2.45 13.17
C TYR A 3 -3.19 -3.43 14.14
N LEU A 4 -3.51 -3.31 15.43
CA LEU A 4 -2.99 -4.15 16.51
C LEU A 4 -3.92 -5.33 16.87
N SER A 5 -5.04 -5.55 16.16
CA SER A 5 -5.91 -6.72 16.40
C SER A 5 -6.71 -7.16 15.17
N THR A 6 -6.95 -8.47 15.08
CA THR A 6 -7.39 -9.19 13.86
C THR A 6 -8.90 -9.39 13.71
N ARG A 7 -9.74 -8.78 14.56
CA ARG A 7 -11.18 -9.12 14.61
C ARG A 7 -12.11 -8.42 13.60
N LYS A 8 -11.64 -7.49 12.75
CA LYS A 8 -12.54 -6.63 11.93
C LYS A 8 -12.13 -6.39 10.47
N VAL A 9 -11.30 -7.23 9.84
CA VAL A 9 -10.62 -6.82 8.58
C VAL A 9 -10.94 -7.72 7.38
N GLY A 10 -11.95 -8.61 7.48
CA GLY A 10 -12.27 -9.58 6.44
C GLY A 10 -12.83 -8.98 5.15
N ALA A 11 -12.13 -9.20 4.03
CA ALA A 11 -12.60 -9.05 2.64
C ALA A 11 -12.78 -7.64 2.03
N ALA A 12 -12.92 -6.55 2.81
CA ALA A 12 -13.23 -5.22 2.28
C ALA A 12 -12.05 -4.21 2.25
N HIS A 13 -10.80 -4.67 2.17
CA HIS A 13 -9.62 -3.79 2.33
C HIS A 13 -8.57 -3.84 1.20
N SER A 14 -8.79 -4.59 0.12
CA SER A 14 -7.94 -4.45 -1.07
C SER A 14 -8.37 -3.20 -1.85
N PRO A 15 -7.49 -2.22 -2.10
CA PRO A 15 -7.83 -1.05 -2.91
C PRO A 15 -8.44 -1.43 -4.26
N LEU A 16 -8.03 -2.56 -4.83
CA LEU A 16 -8.55 -3.04 -6.11
C LEU A 16 -10.02 -3.46 -6.06
N VAL A 17 -10.56 -3.78 -4.87
CA VAL A 17 -11.96 -4.17 -4.65
C VAL A 17 -12.76 -3.01 -4.06
N CYS A 18 -12.16 -2.23 -3.15
CA CYS A 18 -12.84 -1.13 -2.47
C CYS A 18 -13.07 0.07 -3.40
N PHE A 19 -12.13 0.38 -4.28
CA PHE A 19 -12.22 1.57 -5.13
C PHE A 19 -13.37 1.44 -6.15
N PRO A 20 -13.51 0.33 -6.90
CA PRO A 20 -14.67 0.14 -7.77
C PRO A 20 -16.00 0.20 -7.02
N GLY A 21 -16.09 -0.41 -5.83
CA GLY A 21 -17.28 -0.35 -4.97
C GLY A 21 -17.64 1.05 -4.47
N GLN A 22 -16.69 1.99 -4.48
CA GLN A 22 -16.89 3.40 -4.13
C GLN A 22 -17.06 4.31 -5.37
N GLY A 23 -17.21 3.73 -6.56
CA GLY A 23 -17.40 4.45 -7.82
C GLY A 23 -16.10 4.95 -8.48
N TRP A 24 -14.93 4.50 -8.03
CA TRP A 24 -13.65 4.83 -8.66
C TRP A 24 -13.30 3.86 -9.78
N ILE A 25 -12.90 4.41 -10.91
CA ILE A 25 -12.40 3.66 -12.08
C ILE A 25 -10.87 3.59 -11.99
N ILE A 26 -10.32 2.37 -12.04
CA ILE A 26 -8.87 2.15 -12.04
C ILE A 26 -8.38 2.16 -13.50
N SER A 27 -7.49 3.09 -13.84
CA SER A 27 -7.07 3.33 -15.24
C SER A 27 -5.65 2.85 -15.56
N SER A 28 -4.76 2.78 -14.56
CA SER A 28 -3.41 2.24 -14.74
C SER A 28 -2.91 1.60 -13.45
N LYS A 29 -2.00 0.65 -13.59
CA LYS A 29 -1.30 -0.03 -12.50
C LYS A 29 0.17 -0.17 -12.88
N ASP A 30 1.06 0.19 -11.97
CA ASP A 30 2.49 0.09 -12.16
C ASP A 30 3.15 -0.51 -10.92
N ARG A 31 4.19 -1.31 -11.12
CA ARG A 31 4.99 -1.92 -10.05
C ARG A 31 6.30 -1.19 -9.96
N THR A 32 6.72 -0.84 -8.76
CA THR A 32 7.99 -0.14 -8.55
C THR A 32 8.71 -0.69 -7.33
N ALA A 33 10.02 -0.86 -7.45
CA ALA A 33 10.91 -1.10 -6.32
C ALA A 33 11.63 0.21 -5.97
N LEU A 34 11.49 0.68 -4.74
CA LEU A 34 12.21 1.84 -4.21
C LEU A 34 13.30 1.39 -3.24
N LYS A 35 14.55 1.78 -3.50
CA LYS A 35 15.67 1.56 -2.56
C LYS A 35 15.78 2.75 -1.61
N ILE A 36 15.62 2.50 -0.32
CA ILE A 36 15.58 3.52 0.74
C ILE A 36 16.45 3.07 1.92
N LYS A 37 17.59 3.75 2.11
CA LYS A 37 18.55 3.49 3.20
C LYS A 37 18.92 2.00 3.36
N GLY A 38 19.18 1.31 2.25
CA GLY A 38 19.55 -0.11 2.22
C GLY A 38 18.38 -1.09 2.29
N ASN A 39 17.14 -0.62 2.43
CA ASN A 39 15.93 -1.44 2.33
C ASN A 39 15.32 -1.29 0.93
N GLU A 40 14.68 -2.34 0.43
CA GLU A 40 13.93 -2.30 -0.83
C GLU A 40 12.43 -2.38 -0.53
N ILE A 41 11.67 -1.44 -1.09
CA ILE A 41 10.21 -1.36 -0.99
C ILE A 41 9.60 -1.67 -2.34
N HIS A 42 8.93 -2.81 -2.43
CA HIS A 42 8.08 -3.17 -3.56
C HIS A 42 6.69 -2.59 -3.33
N LEU A 43 6.31 -1.63 -4.16
CA LEU A 43 5.02 -0.96 -4.13
C LEU A 43 4.27 -1.14 -5.44
N LEU A 44 2.95 -1.09 -5.33
CA LEU A 44 2.07 -0.93 -6.47
C LEU A 44 1.57 0.51 -6.46
N SER A 45 1.59 1.15 -7.63
CA SER A 45 0.91 2.41 -7.85
C SER A 45 -0.24 2.22 -8.83
N MET A 46 -1.32 2.96 -8.64
CA MET A 46 -2.46 2.95 -9.54
C MET A 46 -3.06 4.33 -9.68
N ILE A 47 -3.59 4.63 -10.86
CA ILE A 47 -4.38 5.84 -11.09
C ILE A 47 -5.85 5.48 -10.96
N VAL A 48 -6.56 6.21 -10.11
CA VAL A 48 -7.99 6.07 -9.90
C VAL A 48 -8.70 7.36 -10.28
N THR A 49 -9.87 7.26 -10.89
CA THR A 49 -10.68 8.40 -11.31
C THR A 49 -12.13 8.27 -10.88
N ARG A 50 -12.75 9.37 -10.44
CA ARG A 50 -14.17 9.44 -10.11
C ARG A 50 -14.73 10.80 -10.55
N GLY A 51 -15.52 10.82 -11.61
CA GLY A 51 -15.94 12.07 -12.24
C GLY A 51 -14.72 12.86 -12.74
N GLN A 52 -14.52 14.07 -12.23
CA GLN A 52 -13.34 14.91 -12.53
C GLN A 52 -12.17 14.67 -11.57
N GLU A 53 -12.38 13.91 -10.50
CA GLU A 53 -11.32 13.59 -9.53
C GLU A 53 -10.39 12.53 -10.11
N LYS A 54 -9.09 12.76 -9.99
CA LYS A 54 -8.04 11.80 -10.34
C LYS A 54 -7.03 11.73 -9.21
N GLU A 55 -6.76 10.53 -8.73
CA GLU A 55 -5.75 10.29 -7.69
C GLU A 55 -4.70 9.30 -8.17
N LEU A 56 -3.47 9.51 -7.71
CA LEU A 56 -2.43 8.51 -7.74
C LEU A 56 -2.35 7.87 -6.35
N VAL A 57 -2.50 6.55 -6.31
CA VAL A 57 -2.46 5.76 -5.08
C VAL A 57 -1.28 4.81 -5.15
N ALA A 58 -0.31 4.96 -4.25
CA ALA A 58 0.75 4.00 -4.01
C ALA A 58 0.44 3.19 -2.74
N TYR A 59 0.62 1.88 -2.79
CA TYR A 59 0.38 1.03 -1.64
C TYR A 59 1.28 -0.20 -1.62
N TRP A 60 1.51 -0.72 -0.43
CA TRP A 60 2.20 -1.98 -0.18
C TRP A 60 1.69 -2.62 1.10
N PHE A 61 1.98 -3.92 1.23
CA PHE A 61 1.81 -4.64 2.49
C PHE A 61 3.19 -4.78 3.12
N GLN A 62 3.25 -4.53 4.42
CA GLN A 62 4.44 -4.68 5.24
C GLN A 62 4.25 -5.90 6.14
N SER A 63 5.14 -6.87 6.02
CA SER A 63 5.29 -7.96 6.99
C SER A 63 6.63 -7.76 7.68
N TYR A 64 6.59 -7.29 8.94
CA TYR A 64 7.79 -6.93 9.71
C TYR A 64 8.78 -6.04 8.93
N ASP A 65 9.87 -6.55 8.36
CA ASP A 65 10.91 -5.79 7.67
C ASP A 65 10.96 -6.00 6.14
N GLN A 66 10.09 -6.85 5.56
CA GLN A 66 10.10 -7.14 4.11
C GLN A 66 8.88 -6.57 3.38
N THR A 67 9.07 -6.31 2.08
CA THR A 67 8.02 -5.88 1.15
C THR A 67 7.93 -6.90 0.01
N ASP A 68 6.73 -7.33 -0.36
CA ASP A 68 6.55 -8.48 -1.26
C ASP A 68 6.62 -8.09 -2.76
N PRO A 69 7.57 -8.65 -3.57
CA PRO A 69 7.77 -8.25 -4.97
C PRO A 69 6.91 -9.01 -5.99
N ASP A 70 6.80 -10.32 -5.83
CA ASP A 70 6.61 -11.19 -6.98
C ASP A 70 5.15 -11.55 -7.22
N THR A 71 4.51 -10.69 -8.00
CA THR A 71 3.19 -10.85 -8.63
C THR A 71 2.01 -10.79 -7.62
N LEU A 72 0.83 -10.24 -7.97
CA LEU A 72 -0.36 -10.03 -7.08
C LEU A 72 -0.93 -11.36 -6.51
N SER A 73 -0.23 -12.47 -6.67
CA SER A 73 -0.54 -13.32 -7.83
C SER A 73 -1.26 -14.59 -7.53
N GLN A 74 -1.06 -15.16 -6.35
CA GLN A 74 -1.91 -16.25 -5.91
C GLN A 74 -2.31 -16.07 -4.44
N LYS A 75 -1.93 -14.93 -3.86
CA LYS A 75 -1.55 -14.85 -2.45
C LYS A 75 -2.05 -13.61 -1.72
N ILE A 76 -2.88 -12.78 -2.32
CA ILE A 76 -3.97 -12.23 -1.48
C ILE A 76 -5.09 -13.30 -1.32
N SER A 77 -5.06 -14.36 -2.12
CA SER A 77 -6.05 -15.44 -2.16
C SER A 77 -5.98 -16.41 -0.97
N LEU A 78 -4.85 -16.46 -0.27
CA LEU A 78 -4.69 -17.07 1.06
C LEU A 78 -4.74 -16.03 2.19
N LEU A 79 -4.75 -14.72 1.88
CA LEU A 79 -4.48 -13.57 2.80
C LEU A 79 -5.34 -13.54 4.04
N TRP A 80 -6.46 -14.24 4.01
CA TRP A 80 -7.47 -14.28 5.04
C TRP A 80 -7.67 -15.65 5.68
N GLN A 81 -7.35 -16.74 4.99
CA GLN A 81 -7.77 -18.08 5.41
C GLN A 81 -7.04 -18.58 6.67
N LYS A 82 -6.02 -17.85 7.12
CA LYS A 82 -5.14 -18.21 8.25
C LYS A 82 -4.91 -17.09 9.26
N LEU A 83 -5.73 -16.03 9.28
CA LEU A 83 -5.72 -14.94 10.27
C LEU A 83 -6.00 -15.37 11.75
N LEU A 84 -5.83 -16.67 12.01
CA LEU A 84 -6.40 -17.50 13.07
C LEU A 84 -5.33 -18.25 13.88
N HIS A 85 -4.01 -18.11 13.62
CA HIS A 85 -3.01 -18.84 14.41
C HIS A 85 -1.94 -18.05 15.20
N GLU A 86 -1.19 -17.06 14.73
CA GLU A 86 -0.28 -16.28 15.62
C GLU A 86 -0.02 -14.81 15.20
N LYS A 87 0.34 -13.98 16.20
CA LYS A 87 0.64 -12.53 16.10
C LYS A 87 1.83 -12.27 15.16
N GLU A 88 1.57 -11.76 13.96
CA GLU A 88 2.61 -11.08 13.17
C GLU A 88 2.20 -9.64 12.87
N ASN A 89 3.13 -8.69 13.08
CA ASN A 89 2.95 -7.25 12.88
C ASN A 89 2.83 -6.93 11.38
N ASN A 90 1.62 -7.11 10.85
CA ASN A 90 1.29 -6.83 9.46
C ASN A 90 0.66 -5.45 9.32
N ALA A 91 1.14 -4.64 8.37
CA ALA A 91 0.59 -3.32 8.11
C ALA A 91 0.25 -3.14 6.63
N PHE A 92 -0.90 -2.51 6.39
CA PHE A 92 -1.30 -2.07 5.05
C PHE A 92 -1.07 -0.57 4.94
N VAL A 93 -0.11 -0.19 4.09
CA VAL A 93 0.26 1.20 3.88
C VAL A 93 -0.26 1.66 2.53
N ARG A 94 -0.95 2.81 2.54
CA ARG A 94 -1.51 3.47 1.37
C ARG A 94 -1.19 4.95 1.45
N VAL A 95 -0.53 5.46 0.42
CA VAL A 95 -0.25 6.87 0.20
C VAL A 95 -1.02 7.29 -1.04
N SER A 96 -1.86 8.32 -0.93
CA SER A 96 -2.66 8.84 -2.03
C SER A 96 -2.41 10.33 -2.18
N ILE A 97 -2.39 10.78 -3.43
CA ILE A 97 -2.33 12.20 -3.77
C ILE A 97 -3.37 12.50 -4.86
N SER A 98 -4.07 13.62 -4.74
CA SER A 98 -4.86 14.15 -5.84
C SER A 98 -3.91 14.65 -6.93
N VAL A 99 -4.16 14.25 -8.17
CA VAL A 99 -3.39 14.72 -9.33
C VAL A 99 -3.72 16.19 -9.60
N GLY A 100 -5.00 16.59 -9.50
CA GLY A 100 -5.43 17.97 -9.74
C GLY A 100 -4.94 18.51 -11.08
N GLU A 101 -4.29 19.68 -11.06
CA GLU A 101 -3.65 20.31 -12.22
C GLU A 101 -2.23 19.81 -12.50
N LYS A 102 -1.65 18.99 -11.61
CA LYS A 102 -0.29 18.45 -11.79
C LYS A 102 -0.27 17.42 -12.91
N SER A 103 0.90 17.27 -13.52
CA SER A 103 1.17 16.10 -14.34
C SER A 103 1.22 14.82 -13.48
N LEU A 104 0.97 13.67 -14.11
CA LEU A 104 1.11 12.37 -13.43
C LEU A 104 2.53 12.11 -12.94
N SER A 105 3.54 12.65 -13.65
CA SER A 105 4.94 12.54 -13.25
C SER A 105 5.19 13.30 -11.95
N GLU A 106 4.77 14.57 -11.87
CA GLU A 106 4.95 15.38 -10.67
C GLU A 106 4.22 14.79 -9.45
N ALA A 107 3.01 14.26 -9.65
CA ALA A 107 2.28 13.56 -8.60
C ALA A 107 3.03 12.31 -8.11
N ARG A 108 3.62 11.54 -9.04
CA ARG A 108 4.43 10.35 -8.73
C ARG A 108 5.69 10.72 -7.96
N ASP A 109 6.41 11.75 -8.40
CA ASP A 109 7.63 12.21 -7.73
C ASP A 109 7.32 12.67 -6.31
N THR A 110 6.24 13.46 -6.12
CA THR A 110 5.77 13.89 -4.80
C THR A 110 5.49 12.69 -3.88
N VAL A 111 4.76 11.67 -4.37
CA VAL A 111 4.45 10.46 -3.60
C VAL A 111 5.71 9.69 -3.23
N PHE A 112 6.66 9.56 -4.17
CA PHE A 112 7.88 8.81 -3.93
C PHE A 112 8.83 9.53 -2.97
N GLU A 113 8.92 10.85 -3.03
CA GLU A 113 9.65 11.67 -2.05
C GLU A 113 9.06 11.55 -0.64
N PHE A 114 7.73 11.58 -0.54
CA PHE A 114 7.07 11.33 0.73
C PHE A 114 7.41 9.93 1.26
N ILE A 115 7.30 8.88 0.43
CA ILE A 115 7.62 7.51 0.84
C ILE A 115 9.08 7.38 1.30
N ARG A 116 10.03 8.02 0.60
CA ARG A 116 11.45 8.05 1.01
C ARG A 116 11.67 8.66 2.39
N SER A 117 10.89 9.68 2.73
CA SER A 117 10.97 10.36 4.02
C SER A 117 10.23 9.60 5.13
N PHE A 118 9.07 9.04 4.80
CA PHE A 118 8.18 8.32 5.71
C PHE A 118 8.72 6.94 6.10
N TYR A 119 9.22 6.16 5.12
CA TYR A 119 9.49 4.75 5.32
C TYR A 119 10.52 4.45 6.43
N PRO A 120 11.64 5.17 6.57
CA PRO A 120 12.58 4.90 7.66
C PRO A 120 11.95 5.07 9.05
N VAL A 121 11.08 6.08 9.23
CA VAL A 121 10.37 6.32 10.49
C VAL A 121 9.37 5.21 10.76
N PHE A 122 8.61 4.82 9.73
CA PHE A 122 7.65 3.73 9.79
C PHE A 122 8.31 2.38 10.12
N LEU A 123 9.43 2.06 9.47
CA LEU A 123 10.16 0.81 9.71
C LEU A 123 10.70 0.73 11.14
N ASN A 124 11.22 1.84 11.69
CA ASN A 124 11.64 1.89 13.09
C ASN A 124 10.47 1.62 14.03
N TYR A 125 9.33 2.27 13.81
CA TYR A 125 8.12 2.04 14.61
C TYR A 125 7.65 0.57 14.58
N VAL A 126 7.67 -0.08 13.40
CA VAL A 126 7.32 -1.50 13.27
C VAL A 126 8.32 -2.41 14.00
N LYS A 127 9.62 -2.07 13.98
CA LYS A 127 10.68 -2.83 14.67
C LYS A 127 10.66 -2.67 16.19
N ASP A 128 10.33 -1.48 16.69
CA ASP A 128 10.32 -1.17 18.12
C ASP A 128 9.11 -1.79 18.84
N ASN A 129 8.00 -1.98 18.14
CA ASN A 129 6.78 -2.59 18.67
C ASN A 129 6.71 -4.12 18.43
N LYS A 130 7.84 -4.82 18.62
CA LYS A 130 7.87 -6.30 18.61
C LYS A 130 6.95 -6.86 19.70
N PRO A 131 6.18 -7.93 19.43
CA PRO A 131 5.40 -8.62 20.45
C PRO A 131 6.29 -9.25 21.54
#